data_AF-A0A2C6WNI4-F1
#
_entry.id   AF-A0A2C6WNI4-F1
#
_cell.length_a   1.000
_cell.length_b   1.000
_cell.length_c   1.000
_cell.angle_alpha   90.00
_cell.angle_beta   90.00
_cell.angle_gamma   90.00
#
_symmetry.space_group_name_H-M   'P 1'
#
loop_
_entity.id
_entity.type
_entity.pdbx_description
1 polymer ?
#
loop_
_entity_poly.entity_id
_entity_poly.type
_entity_poly.pdbx_seq_one_letter_code
_entity_poly.pdbx_strand_id
1 'polypeptide(L)'
;MKYDKATLKQFIFNYHSVQKSNDITESNDDIDDFFELNNQVVTDFRENNNIEDVILYNELEEIVEEVGTDKEHYIFWLLSEGYSYKEIGNVFSVNAGRIGQIFDNLLKKLS
;
A
#
# COMPACT_ATOMS: atom_id res chain seq x y z
N MET A 1 -14.25 1.70 12.35
CA MET A 1 -12.90 1.90 12.92
C MET A 1 -12.84 3.22 13.68
N LYS A 2 -11.85 3.46 14.56
CA LYS A 2 -11.72 4.70 15.35
C LYS A 2 -10.56 5.57 14.87
N TYR A 3 -10.31 5.62 13.56
CA TYR A 3 -9.28 6.46 12.97
C TYR A 3 -9.93 7.71 12.37
N ASP A 4 -9.32 8.87 12.60
CA ASP A 4 -9.75 10.07 11.91
C ASP A 4 -9.32 10.04 10.43
N LYS A 5 -10.02 10.81 9.62
CA LYS A 5 -9.81 10.89 8.18
C LYS A 5 -8.37 11.25 7.78
N ALA A 6 -7.68 12.12 8.54
CA ALA A 6 -6.33 12.53 8.20
C ALA A 6 -5.33 11.40 8.45
N THR A 7 -5.49 10.68 9.56
CA THR A 7 -4.68 9.50 9.88
C THR A 7 -4.84 8.40 8.82
N LEU A 8 -6.07 8.04 8.44
CA LEU A 8 -6.32 7.06 7.37
C LEU A 8 -5.69 7.48 6.04
N LYS A 9 -5.86 8.75 5.67
CA LYS A 9 -5.29 9.29 4.43
C LYS A 9 -3.77 9.21 4.39
N GLN A 10 -3.12 9.57 5.50
CA GLN A 10 -1.66 9.51 5.61
C GLN A 10 -1.15 8.07 5.58
N PHE A 11 -1.83 7.16 6.27
CA PHE A 11 -1.52 5.73 6.23
C PHE A 11 -1.56 5.18 4.80
N ILE A 12 -2.69 5.37 4.11
CA ILE A 12 -2.90 4.87 2.74
C ILE A 12 -1.82 5.39 1.79
N PHE A 13 -1.50 6.68 1.82
CA PHE A 13 -0.46 7.23 0.94
C PHE A 13 0.94 6.68 1.21
N ASN A 14 1.24 6.28 2.44
CA ASN A 14 2.57 5.82 2.82
C ASN A 14 2.71 4.30 2.75
N TYR A 15 1.62 3.56 2.53
CA TYR A 15 1.62 2.09 2.57
C TYR A 15 2.60 1.46 1.57
N HIS A 16 2.79 2.04 0.39
CA HIS A 16 3.80 1.59 -0.58
C HIS A 16 5.23 1.51 -0.01
N SER A 17 5.56 2.27 1.05
CA SER A 17 6.86 2.22 1.71
C SER A 17 7.00 1.01 2.64
N VAL A 18 5.88 0.54 3.20
CA VAL A 18 5.78 -0.72 3.96
C VAL A 18 5.97 -1.90 3.01
N GLN A 19 5.39 -1.84 1.81
CA GLN A 19 5.58 -2.87 0.78
C GLN A 19 7.04 -2.94 0.30
N LYS A 20 7.68 -1.79 0.02
CA LYS A 20 9.08 -1.72 -0.46
C LYS A 20 10.13 -2.12 0.58
N SER A 21 9.85 -2.00 1.87
CA SER A 21 10.79 -2.46 2.91
C SER A 21 10.78 -3.98 3.08
N ASN A 22 9.74 -4.67 2.59
CA ASN A 22 9.69 -6.13 2.52
C ASN A 22 10.32 -6.68 1.22
N ASP A 23 10.72 -5.80 0.29
CA ASP A 23 11.52 -6.19 -0.87
C ASP A 23 12.93 -6.46 -0.35
N ILE A 24 13.20 -7.75 -0.15
CA ILE A 24 14.50 -8.32 0.19
C ILE A 24 15.54 -7.54 -0.58
N THR A 25 16.49 -6.92 0.14
CA THR A 25 17.70 -6.30 -0.43
C THR A 25 18.12 -7.08 -1.66
N GLU A 26 18.18 -6.45 -2.84
CA GLU A 26 18.80 -7.04 -4.03
C GLU A 26 20.14 -7.63 -3.58
N SER A 27 20.16 -8.94 -3.36
CA SER A 27 21.40 -9.61 -3.07
C SER A 27 22.13 -9.57 -4.41
N ASN A 28 23.33 -8.98 -4.40
CA ASN A 28 24.29 -9.09 -5.49
C ASN A 28 24.81 -10.54 -5.56
N ASP A 29 23.89 -11.50 -5.59
CA ASP A 29 24.21 -12.90 -5.73
C ASP A 29 24.43 -13.13 -7.22
N ASP A 30 25.69 -13.07 -7.61
CA ASP A 30 26.12 -13.61 -8.89
C ASP A 30 25.61 -15.05 -9.00
N ILE A 31 25.19 -15.47 -10.19
CA ILE A 31 24.55 -16.79 -10.38
C ILE A 31 25.51 -17.94 -10.01
N ASP A 32 26.80 -17.63 -10.02
CA ASP A 32 27.90 -18.51 -9.64
C ASP A 32 27.90 -18.84 -8.13
N ASP A 33 27.34 -17.99 -7.28
CA ASP A 33 27.27 -18.17 -5.82
C ASP A 33 25.97 -18.86 -5.35
N PHE A 34 25.05 -19.16 -6.27
CA PHE A 34 23.72 -19.73 -5.97
C PHE A 34 23.75 -21.08 -5.24
N PHE A 35 24.81 -21.88 -5.42
CA PHE A 35 24.98 -23.19 -4.77
C PHE A 35 25.93 -23.15 -3.57
N GLU A 36 26.44 -21.99 -3.17
CA GLU A 36 27.34 -21.89 -2.02
C GLU A 36 26.57 -21.98 -0.70
N LEU A 37 26.57 -23.19 -0.12
CA LEU A 37 25.94 -23.50 1.18
C LEU A 37 26.53 -22.72 2.37
N ASN A 38 27.65 -21.99 2.19
CA ASN A 38 28.30 -21.22 3.25
C ASN A 38 27.82 -19.76 3.31
N ASN A 39 27.06 -19.28 2.32
CA ASN A 39 26.56 -17.90 2.27
C ASN A 39 25.11 -17.79 2.76
N GLN A 40 24.77 -18.54 3.82
CA GLN A 40 23.47 -18.39 4.46
C GLN A 40 23.40 -17.03 5.15
N VAL A 41 22.85 -16.04 4.44
CA VAL A 41 22.36 -14.81 5.04
C VAL A 41 21.38 -15.25 6.13
N VAL A 42 21.75 -14.96 7.38
CA VAL A 42 20.84 -15.12 8.51
C VAL A 42 19.66 -14.21 8.21
N THR A 43 18.58 -14.78 7.71
CA THR A 43 17.30 -14.08 7.59
C THR A 43 16.84 -13.82 9.01
N ASP A 44 17.20 -12.64 9.54
CA ASP A 44 16.66 -12.17 10.80
C ASP A 44 15.19 -11.89 10.53
N PHE A 45 14.30 -12.84 10.87
CA PHE A 45 12.84 -12.69 10.86
C PHE A 45 12.33 -11.57 11.80
N ARG A 46 13.22 -10.65 12.21
CA ARG A 46 13.02 -9.53 13.13
C ARG A 46 12.71 -8.21 12.43
N GLU A 47 12.44 -8.19 11.12
CA GLU A 47 11.82 -7.03 10.45
C GLU A 47 10.31 -6.91 10.77
N ASN A 48 9.95 -7.10 12.04
CA ASN A 48 8.59 -7.12 12.59
C ASN A 48 7.90 -5.73 12.63
N ASN A 49 8.49 -4.69 12.05
CA ASN A 49 7.92 -3.33 12.14
C ASN A 49 6.73 -3.10 11.21
N ASN A 50 6.53 -3.98 10.21
CA ASN A 50 5.52 -3.80 9.16
C ASN A 50 4.25 -4.66 9.34
N ILE A 51 4.23 -5.62 10.28
CA ILE A 51 3.11 -6.57 10.40
C ILE A 51 1.81 -5.86 10.81
N GLU A 52 1.87 -4.92 11.75
CA GLU A 52 0.69 -4.15 12.17
C GLU A 52 0.12 -3.31 11.01
N ASP A 53 0.99 -2.72 10.21
CA ASP A 53 0.60 -1.96 9.02
C ASP A 53 -0.03 -2.87 7.95
N VAL A 54 0.50 -4.08 7.75
CA VAL A 54 -0.09 -5.06 6.82
C VAL A 54 -1.46 -5.53 7.31
N ILE A 55 -1.61 -5.80 8.61
CA ILE A 55 -2.91 -6.17 9.20
C ILE A 55 -3.92 -5.03 8.99
N LEU A 56 -3.54 -3.80 9.32
CA LEU A 56 -4.40 -2.63 9.16
C LEU A 56 -4.80 -2.41 7.69
N TYR A 57 -3.88 -2.60 6.75
CA TYR A 57 -4.20 -2.51 5.33
C TYR A 57 -5.24 -3.54 4.91
N ASN A 58 -5.07 -4.81 5.31
CA ASN A 58 -6.01 -5.87 4.97
C ASN A 58 -7.41 -5.61 5.56
N GLU A 59 -7.47 -5.12 6.81
CA GLU A 59 -8.75 -4.70 7.43
C GLU A 59 -9.40 -3.55 6.65
N LEU A 60 -8.61 -2.57 6.19
CA LEU A 60 -9.12 -1.48 5.37
C LEU A 60 -9.60 -1.97 4.01
N GLU A 61 -8.88 -2.88 3.37
CA GLU A 61 -9.26 -3.48 2.09
C GLU A 61 -10.62 -4.19 2.20
N GLU A 62 -10.81 -5.04 3.21
CA GLU A 62 -12.09 -5.73 3.48
C GLU A 62 -13.25 -4.73 3.64
N ILE A 63 -13.05 -3.67 4.41
CA ILE A 63 -14.07 -2.64 4.61
C ILE A 63 -14.34 -1.88 3.29
N VAL A 64 -13.29 -1.53 2.54
CA VAL A 64 -13.43 -0.84 1.25
C VAL A 64 -14.18 -1.70 0.24
N GLU A 65 -13.98 -3.02 0.23
CA GLU A 65 -14.77 -3.96 -0.58
C GLU A 65 -16.25 -3.98 -0.18
N GLU A 66 -16.56 -3.86 1.13
CA GLU A 66 -17.94 -3.87 1.63
C GLU A 66 -18.70 -2.55 1.34
N VAL A 67 -18.06 -1.40 1.57
CA VAL A 67 -18.75 -0.08 1.56
C VAL A 67 -18.41 0.79 0.35
N GLY A 68 -17.33 0.45 -0.35
CA GLY A 68 -16.85 1.15 -1.53
C GLY A 68 -17.58 0.74 -2.80
N THR A 69 -17.51 1.61 -3.79
CA THR A 69 -17.77 1.24 -5.19
C THR A 69 -16.50 0.69 -5.81
N ASP A 70 -16.59 -0.08 -6.90
CA ASP A 70 -15.42 -0.56 -7.64
C ASP A 70 -14.42 0.56 -7.94
N LYS A 71 -14.92 1.76 -8.29
CA LYS A 71 -14.08 2.92 -8.56
C LYS A 71 -13.35 3.45 -7.33
N GLU A 72 -14.01 3.47 -6.18
CA GLU A 72 -13.39 3.85 -4.91
C GLU A 72 -12.34 2.82 -4.50
N HIS A 73 -12.62 1.53 -4.68
CA HIS A 73 -11.68 0.43 -4.45
C HIS A 73 -10.42 0.56 -5.31
N TYR A 74 -10.56 0.73 -6.63
CA TYR A 74 -9.41 0.93 -7.52
C TYR A 74 -8.58 2.17 -7.18
N ILE A 75 -9.23 3.27 -6.79
CA ILE A 75 -8.52 4.48 -6.38
C ILE A 75 -7.77 4.24 -5.06
N PHE A 76 -8.39 3.57 -4.09
CA PHE A 76 -7.74 3.18 -2.84
C PHE A 76 -6.48 2.34 -3.12
N TRP A 77 -6.61 1.26 -3.91
CA TRP A 77 -5.50 0.38 -4.23
C TRP A 77 -4.34 1.13 -4.89
N LEU A 78 -4.60 1.91 -5.95
CA LEU A 78 -3.56 2.68 -6.63
C LEU A 78 -2.87 3.72 -5.72
N LEU A 79 -3.60 4.33 -4.78
CA LEU A 79 -3.00 5.23 -3.81
C LEU A 79 -2.09 4.50 -2.83
N SER A 80 -2.50 3.31 -2.40
CA SER A 80 -1.72 2.43 -1.52
C SER A 80 -0.44 1.93 -2.19
N GLU A 81 -0.45 1.74 -3.51
CA GLU A 81 0.71 1.42 -4.34
C GLU A 81 1.62 2.64 -4.65
N GLY A 82 1.22 3.84 -4.19
CA GLY A 82 2.02 5.06 -4.28
C GLY A 82 1.79 5.92 -5.52
N TYR A 83 0.74 5.67 -6.32
CA TYR A 83 0.39 6.52 -7.45
C TYR A 83 -0.19 7.85 -6.97
N SER A 84 0.16 8.94 -7.66
CA SER A 84 -0.42 10.26 -7.40
C SER A 84 -1.83 10.41 -7.98
N TYR A 85 -2.62 11.34 -7.43
CA TYR A 85 -3.93 11.70 -8.01
C TYR A 85 -3.88 12.08 -9.49
N LYS A 86 -2.75 12.64 -9.96
CA LYS A 86 -2.59 13.01 -11.36
C LYS A 86 -2.43 11.78 -12.24
N GLU A 87 -1.61 10.81 -11.82
CA GLU A 87 -1.41 9.55 -12.53
C GLU A 87 -2.71 8.75 -12.61
N ILE A 88 -3.40 8.62 -11.48
CA ILE A 88 -4.71 7.98 -11.41
C ILE A 88 -5.71 8.74 -12.30
N GLY A 89 -5.72 10.07 -12.24
CA GLY A 89 -6.57 10.89 -13.09
C GLY A 89 -6.38 10.61 -14.59
N ASN A 90 -5.14 10.45 -15.03
CA ASN A 90 -4.82 10.09 -16.41
C ASN A 90 -5.38 8.70 -16.79
N VAL A 91 -5.27 7.70 -15.89
CA VAL A 91 -5.83 6.35 -16.11
C VAL A 91 -7.35 6.41 -16.30
N PHE A 92 -8.04 7.18 -15.45
CA PHE A 92 -9.50 7.31 -15.49
C PHE A 92 -10.01 8.40 -16.46
N SER A 93 -9.12 9.08 -17.19
CA SER A 93 -9.44 10.22 -18.05
C SER A 93 -10.22 11.34 -17.33
N VAL A 94 -9.86 11.63 -16.08
CA VAL A 94 -10.43 12.70 -15.24
C VAL A 94 -9.33 13.56 -14.60
N ASN A 95 -9.69 14.74 -14.11
CA ASN A 95 -8.71 15.58 -13.40
C ASN A 95 -8.38 15.03 -12.00
N ALA A 96 -7.20 15.38 -11.48
CA ALA A 96 -6.73 14.97 -10.16
C ALA A 96 -7.68 15.39 -9.02
N GLY A 97 -8.36 16.54 -9.17
CA GLY A 97 -9.36 17.01 -8.21
C GLY A 97 -10.54 16.05 -8.08
N ARG A 98 -10.95 15.43 -9.19
CA ARG A 98 -12.02 14.42 -9.19
C ARG A 98 -11.59 13.15 -8.46
N ILE A 99 -10.35 12.70 -8.63
CA ILE A 99 -9.79 11.58 -7.86
C ILE A 99 -9.80 11.90 -6.37
N GLY A 100 -9.33 13.10 -6.00
CA GLY A 100 -9.35 13.56 -4.61
C GLY A 100 -10.75 13.56 -4.00
N GLN A 101 -11.77 14.03 -4.73
CA GLN A 101 -13.16 14.01 -4.28
C GLN A 101 -13.70 12.58 -4.05
N ILE A 102 -13.37 11.64 -4.95
CA ILE A 102 -13.81 10.25 -4.82
C ILE A 102 -13.16 9.61 -3.59
N PHE A 103 -11.85 9.79 -3.44
CA PHE A 103 -11.13 9.28 -2.27
C PHE A 103 -11.61 9.94 -0.96
N ASP A 104 -11.88 11.24 -0.98
CA ASP A 104 -12.44 11.96 0.17
C ASP A 104 -13.84 11.45 0.58
N ASN A 105 -14.62 10.94 -0.37
CA ASN A 105 -15.91 10.31 -0.10
C ASN A 105 -15.73 8.90 0.46
N LEU A 106 -14.80 8.10 -0.07
CA LEU A 106 -14.45 6.80 0.49
C LEU A 106 -14.02 6.95 1.97
N LEU A 107 -13.13 7.89 2.26
CA LEU A 107 -12.66 8.14 3.62
C LEU A 107 -13.80 8.51 4.60
N LYS A 108 -14.87 9.16 4.13
CA LYS A 108 -16.06 9.45 4.97
C LYS A 108 -16.88 8.21 5.29
N LYS A 109 -16.79 7.15 4.47
CA LYS A 109 -17.46 5.87 4.72
C LYS A 109 -16.66 5.02 5.71
N LEU A 110 -15.34 5.16 5.71
CA LEU A 110 -14.42 4.44 6.60
C LEU A 110 -14.36 5.04 8.01
N SER A 111 -14.61 6.35 8.13
CA SER A 111 -14.59 7.12 9.39
C SER A 111 -15.91 7.12 10.14
#